data_AF-A0A9D2S3M2-F1
#
_entry.id   AF-A0A9D2S3M2-F1
#
_cell.length_a   1.000
_cell.length_b   1.000
_cell.length_c   1.000
_cell.angle_alpha   90.00
_cell.angle_beta   90.00
_cell.angle_gamma   90.00
#
_symmetry.space_group_name_H-M   'P 1'
#
loop_
_entity.id
_entity.type
_entity.pdbx_description
1 polymer ?
#
loop_
_entity_poly.entity_id
_entity_poly.type
_entity_poly.pdbx_seq_one_letter_code
_entity_poly.pdbx_strand_id
1 'polypeptide(L)' 'MGSISREQALKNALASSRMEGFPVTRQTEQDCRRLLNGTVTPQQMAAEILARRARQKE' A
#
# COMPACT_ATOMS: atom_id res chain seq x y z
N MET A 1 -11.71 24.36 -4.20
CA MET A 1 -11.57 22.89 -4.10
C MET A 1 -11.07 22.57 -2.70
N GLY A 2 -11.82 21.83 -1.90
CA GLY A 2 -11.36 21.44 -0.56
C GLY A 2 -10.14 20.52 -0.66
N SER A 3 -9.16 20.71 0.21
CA SER A 3 -8.01 19.81 0.28
C SER A 3 -8.48 18.42 0.74
N ILE A 4 -8.17 17.41 -0.06
CA ILE A 4 -8.45 16.01 0.29
C ILE A 4 -7.44 15.61 1.37
N SER A 5 -7.90 14.97 2.45
CA SER A 5 -6.99 14.47 3.49
C SER A 5 -6.08 13.37 2.94
N ARG A 6 -4.89 13.19 3.53
CA ARG A 6 -3.97 12.10 3.16
C ARG A 6 -4.64 10.73 3.18
N GLU A 7 -5.50 10.50 4.17
CA GLU A 7 -6.26 9.25 4.30
C GLU A 7 -7.31 9.10 3.20
N GLN A 8 -8.00 10.17 2.82
CA GLN A 8 -8.96 10.13 1.73
C GLN A 8 -8.27 9.93 0.37
N ALA A 9 -7.10 10.55 0.15
CA ALA A 9 -6.29 10.33 -1.03
C ALA A 9 -5.84 8.86 -1.14
N LEU A 10 -5.43 8.25 -0.02
CA LEU A 10 -5.10 6.83 0.04
C LEU A 10 -6.30 5.94 -0.31
N LYS A 11 -7.48 6.20 0.28
CA LYS A 11 -8.71 5.45 -0.03
C LYS A 11 -9.07 5.53 -1.51
N ASN A 12 -8.97 6.73 -2.10
CA ASN A 12 -9.25 6.92 -3.53
C ASN A 12 -8.26 6.14 -4.41
N ALA A 13 -6.96 6.18 -4.09
CA ALA A 13 -5.95 5.44 -4.85
C ALA A 13 -6.20 3.91 -4.79
N LEU A 14 -6.49 3.38 -3.60
CA LEU A 14 -6.79 1.95 -3.42
C LEU A 14 -8.09 1.54 -4.11
N ALA A 15 -9.10 2.42 -4.14
CA ALA A 15 -10.33 2.19 -4.88
C ALA A 15 -10.08 2.12 -6.38
N SER A 16 -9.24 3.00 -6.94
CA SER A 16 -8.82 2.95 -8.35
C SER A 16 -8.19 1.60 -8.69
N SER A 17 -7.22 1.17 -7.88
CA SER A 17 -6.56 -0.13 -8.10
C SER A 17 -7.54 -1.31 -8.05
N ARG A 18 -8.54 -1.27 -7.16
CA ARG A 18 -9.61 -2.29 -7.14
C ARG A 18 -10.48 -2.26 -8.40
N MET A 19 -10.83 -1.08 -8.90
CA MET A 19 -11.62 -0.94 -10.13
C MET A 19 -10.86 -1.47 -11.35
N GLU A 20 -9.53 -1.35 -11.35
CA GLU A 20 -8.64 -1.92 -12.37
C GLU A 20 -8.43 -3.45 -12.20
N GLY A 21 -9.05 -4.06 -11.19
CA GLY A 21 -8.97 -5.51 -10.94
C GLY A 21 -7.75 -5.96 -10.13
N PHE A 22 -6.96 -5.03 -9.58
CA PHE A 22 -5.82 -5.41 -8.74
C PHE A 22 -6.28 -5.82 -7.33
N PRO A 23 -5.74 -6.92 -6.79
CA PRO A 23 -6.07 -7.37 -5.44
C PRO A 23 -5.48 -6.41 -4.39
N VAL A 24 -6.35 -5.64 -3.75
CA VAL A 24 -5.99 -4.79 -2.60
C VAL A 24 -6.35 -5.51 -1.31
N THR A 25 -5.33 -6.11 -0.68
CA THR A 25 -5.45 -6.82 0.60
C THR A 25 -5.31 -5.86 1.79
N ARG A 26 -5.67 -6.29 3.00
CA ARG A 26 -5.40 -5.52 4.24
C ARG A 26 -3.91 -5.19 4.41
N GLN A 27 -3.01 -6.11 4.02
CA GLN A 27 -1.57 -5.87 4.05
C GLN A 27 -1.18 -4.74 3.09
N THR A 28 -1.76 -4.72 1.89
CA THR A 28 -1.56 -3.64 0.90
C THR A 28 -1.95 -2.28 1.48
N GLU A 29 -3.11 -2.19 2.14
CA GLU A 29 -3.55 -0.94 2.77
C GLU A 29 -2.59 -0.47 3.87
N GLN A 30 -2.12 -1.40 4.70
CA GLN A 30 -1.19 -1.10 5.78
C GLN A 30 0.19 -0.67 5.26
N ASP A 31 0.69 -1.35 4.22
CA ASP A 31 1.96 -1.02 3.56
C ASP A 31 1.90 0.39 2.94
N CYS A 32 0.83 0.71 2.20
CA CYS A 32 0.63 2.05 1.64
C CYS A 32 0.51 3.12 2.72
N ARG A 33 -0.15 2.84 3.85
CA ARG A 33 -0.24 3.77 4.99
C ARG A 33 1.12 4.01 5.64
N ARG A 34 1.95 2.97 5.82
CA ARG A 34 3.32 3.10 6.34
C ARG A 34 4.20 3.95 5.43
N LEU A 35 4.10 3.76 4.11
CA LEU A 35 4.79 4.58 3.12
C LEU A 35 4.34 6.04 3.17
N LEU A 36 3.03 6.29 3.21
CA LEU A 36 2.46 7.64 3.25
C LEU A 36 2.86 8.40 4.52
N ASN A 37 2.97 7.70 5.64
CA ASN A 37 3.40 8.25 6.92
C ASN A 37 4.92 8.39 7.04
N GLY A 38 5.70 7.95 6.04
CA GLY A 38 7.17 7.97 6.07
C GLY A 38 7.79 7.04 7.11
N THR A 39 7.02 6.09 7.66
CA THR A 39 7.52 5.11 8.64
C THR A 39 8.42 4.05 8.01
N VAL A 40 8.36 3.92 6.68
CA VAL A 40 9.17 3.00 5.89
C VAL A 40 9.53 3.67 4.57
N THR A 41 10.75 3.44 4.07
CA THR A 41 11.14 3.91 2.74
C THR A 41 10.63 2.97 1.65
N PRO A 42 10.49 3.43 0.39
CA PRO A 42 10.15 2.55 -0.72
C PRO A 42 11.06 1.33 -0.86
N GLN A 43 12.37 1.51 -0.61
CA GLN A 43 13.36 0.44 -0.67
C GLN A 43 13.15 -0.61 0.42
N GLN A 44 12.89 -0.16 1.66
CA GLN A 44 12.57 -1.06 2.77
C GLN A 44 11.26 -1.82 2.52
N MET A 45 10.24 -1.12 2.00
CA MET A 45 8.96 -1.75 1.68
C MET A 45 9.10 -2.82 0.59
N ALA A 46 9.87 -2.54 -0.47
CA ALA A 46 10.15 -3.51 -1.53
C ALA A 46 10.85 -4.76 -0.96
N ALA A 47 11.87 -4.58 -0.11
CA ALA A 47 12.58 -5.68 0.53
C ALA A 47 11.65 -6.53 1.41
N GLU A 48 10.78 -5.89 2.21
CA GLU A 48 9.79 -6.60 3.03
C GLU A 48 8.79 -7.42 2.18
N ILE A 49 8.27 -6.85 1.09
CA ILE A 49 7.35 -7.54 0.17
C ILE A 49 8.01 -8.76 -0.44
N LEU A 50 9.26 -8.63 -0.91
CA LEU A 50 10.03 -9.73 -1.47
C LEU A 50 10.27 -10.83 -0.43
N ALA A 51 10.66 -10.45 0.80
CA ALA A 51 10.88 -11.40 1.88
C ALA A 51 9.59 -12.12 2.31
N ARG A 52 8.44 -11.44 2.34
CA ARG A 52 7.12 -12.06 2.61
C ARG A 52 6.78 -13.10 1.55
N ARG A 53 7.01 -12.78 0.27
CA ARG A 53 6.74 -13.71 -0.84
C ARG A 53 7.65 -14.93 -0.82
N ALA A 54 8.92 -14.78 -0.43
CA ALA A 54 9.84 -15.91 -0.29
C ALA A 54 9.32 -16.93 0.73
N ARG A 55 8.88 -16.47 1.90
CA ARG A 55 8.33 -17.31 2.98
C ARG A 55 6.97 -17.97 2.67
N GLN A 56 6.25 -17.46 1.67
CA GLN A 56 4.96 -18.04 1.23
C GLN A 56 5.14 -19.13 0.17
N LYS A 57 6.35 -19.29 -0.38
CA LYS A 57 6.69 -20.33 -1.36
C LYS A 57 7.30 -21.58 -0.72
N GLU A 58 7.56 -21.54 0.59
CA GLU A 58 7.97 -22.67 1.43
C GLU A 58 6.73 -23.35 2.02
#